data_AF-A0AAC9D0F1-F1
#
_entry.id   AF-A0AAC9D0F1-F1
#
_cell.length_a   1.000
_cell.length_b   1.000
_cell.length_c   1.000
_cell.angle_alpha   90.00
_cell.angle_beta   90.00
_cell.angle_gamma   90.00
#
_symmetry.space_group_name_H-M   'P 1'
#
loop_
_entity.id
_entity.type
_entity.pdbx_description
1 polymer ?
#
loop_
_entity_poly.entity_id
_entity_poly.type
_entity_poly.pdbx_seq_one_letter_code
_entity_poly.pdbx_strand_id
1 'polypeptide(L)'
;MYNLSYWQASQPNITIGNVISNFFYCHGLSPWINSLVPGGWSITVEMFFYVLFAFLFKKIESINSGVMFLNFTLLFKLVLQEFLQYGNFISNSYLWGEFIFYYFPSQLPIFALGIILYFLIENPNNIKLVKTKNLAFFVILLPLQIGSKFDFLYLNHIIFGIIFVVFALVLSKGKLNFLSKPIIPYIGKISFSIYIIHFIVIVWLARSYLIDFCNNGLINLSLRFILILSFSILISTLTYRLIEIPLQNLAQKNYSKDRK
;
A
#
# COMPACT_ATOMS: atom_id res chain seq x y z
N MET A 1 -18.34 -21.03 2.55
CA MET A 1 -17.26 -21.09 3.56
C MET A 1 -16.13 -20.17 3.11
N TYR A 2 -15.91 -19.04 3.80
CA TYR A 2 -14.72 -18.23 3.58
C TYR A 2 -13.53 -18.99 4.18
N ASN A 3 -12.82 -19.74 3.33
CA ASN A 3 -11.67 -20.52 3.75
C ASN A 3 -10.53 -19.57 4.13
N LEU A 4 -10.32 -19.36 5.43
CA LEU A 4 -9.13 -18.74 6.02
C LEU A 4 -7.82 -19.44 5.58
N SER A 5 -7.92 -20.66 5.03
CA SER A 5 -6.80 -21.45 4.51
C SER A 5 -6.12 -20.86 3.28
N TYR A 6 -6.76 -19.95 2.54
CA TYR A 6 -6.16 -19.40 1.32
C TYR A 6 -4.84 -18.67 1.58
N TRP A 7 -4.81 -17.82 2.61
CA TRP A 7 -3.61 -17.05 2.96
C TRP A 7 -2.54 -17.89 3.68
N GLN A 8 -2.89 -19.09 4.14
CA GLN A 8 -2.00 -20.00 4.87
C GLN A 8 -1.25 -20.97 3.95
N ALA A 9 -1.46 -20.93 2.63
CA ALA A 9 -0.68 -21.73 1.71
C ALA A 9 -0.75 -23.25 2.01
N SER A 10 0.40 -23.92 2.03
CA SER A 10 0.60 -25.29 2.49
C SER A 10 0.86 -25.40 4.00
N GLN A 11 0.85 -24.30 4.76
CA GLN A 11 1.03 -24.38 6.20
C GLN A 11 -0.27 -24.88 6.82
N PRO A 12 -0.23 -25.99 7.58
CA PRO A 12 -1.44 -26.59 8.14
C PRO A 12 -2.09 -25.70 9.21
N ASN A 13 -1.31 -24.83 9.87
CA ASN A 13 -1.75 -23.93 10.94
C ASN A 13 -0.83 -22.70 11.04
N ILE A 14 -1.33 -21.61 11.62
CA ILE A 14 -0.52 -20.45 12.03
C ILE A 14 0.45 -20.89 13.13
N THR A 15 1.75 -20.72 12.91
CA THR A 15 2.77 -21.04 13.92
C THR A 15 3.13 -19.81 14.77
N ILE A 16 3.72 -20.05 15.95
CA ILE A 16 4.30 -18.99 16.79
C ILE A 16 5.35 -18.19 16.00
N GLY A 17 6.10 -18.85 15.11
CA GLY A 17 7.04 -18.19 14.22
C GLY A 17 6.37 -17.17 13.29
N ASN A 18 5.18 -17.48 12.75
CA ASN A 18 4.42 -16.50 11.95
C ASN A 18 3.99 -15.29 12.79
N VAL A 19 3.58 -15.51 14.04
CA VAL A 19 3.18 -14.43 14.96
C VAL A 19 4.37 -13.52 15.27
N ILE A 20 5.50 -14.10 15.65
CA ILE A 20 6.74 -13.34 15.94
C ILE A 20 7.18 -12.58 14.69
N SER A 21 7.18 -13.24 13.52
CA SER A 21 7.55 -12.62 12.26
C SER A 21 6.63 -11.45 11.88
N ASN A 22 5.32 -11.56 12.14
CA ASN A 22 4.39 -10.45 11.95
C ASN A 22 4.65 -9.29 12.91
N PHE A 23 4.90 -9.59 14.19
CA PHE A 23 5.19 -8.57 15.19
C PHE A 23 6.44 -7.75 14.85
N PHE A 24 7.48 -8.39 14.32
CA PHE A 24 8.71 -7.74 13.87
C PHE A 24 8.70 -7.31 12.39
N TYR A 25 7.57 -7.45 11.70
CA TYR A 25 7.41 -7.17 10.26
C TYR A 25 8.31 -8.00 9.32
N CYS A 26 9.00 -9.02 9.82
CA CYS A 26 9.86 -9.92 9.04
C CYS A 26 9.06 -10.79 8.06
N HIS A 27 7.74 -10.90 8.22
CA HIS A 27 6.88 -11.66 7.32
C HIS A 27 6.87 -11.08 5.90
N GLY A 28 7.24 -9.81 5.73
CA GLY A 28 7.47 -9.17 4.43
C GLY A 28 8.61 -9.76 3.59
N LEU A 29 9.48 -10.57 4.21
CA LEU A 29 10.58 -11.27 3.54
C LEU A 29 10.23 -12.72 3.18
N SER A 30 8.98 -13.12 3.38
CA SER A 30 8.54 -14.49 3.24
C SER A 30 7.30 -14.59 2.34
N PRO A 31 7.15 -15.69 1.56
CA PRO A 31 5.96 -15.92 0.76
C PRO A 31 4.65 -16.09 1.55
N TRP A 32 4.73 -16.19 2.88
CA TRP A 32 3.57 -16.19 3.78
C TRP A 32 3.17 -14.77 4.22
N ILE A 33 3.45 -13.76 3.39
CA ILE A 33 3.30 -12.32 3.68
C ILE A 33 1.88 -11.88 4.10
N ASN A 34 0.86 -12.66 3.78
CA ASN A 34 -0.54 -12.38 4.14
C ASN A 34 -1.15 -13.44 5.09
N SER A 35 -0.36 -14.38 5.59
CA SER A 35 -0.85 -15.58 6.29
C SER A 35 -1.59 -15.32 7.60
N LEU A 36 -1.19 -14.29 8.34
CA LEU A 36 -1.75 -13.98 9.65
C LEU A 36 -2.85 -12.92 9.58
N VAL A 37 -2.64 -11.89 8.76
CA VAL A 37 -3.61 -10.82 8.51
C VAL A 37 -3.80 -10.69 7.00
N PRO A 38 -5.03 -10.85 6.47
CA PRO A 38 -5.32 -10.53 5.09
C PRO A 38 -4.91 -9.10 4.76
N GLY A 39 -4.10 -8.92 3.71
CA GLY A 39 -3.56 -7.59 3.36
C GLY A 39 -2.39 -7.12 4.22
N GLY A 40 -1.87 -7.96 5.13
CA GLY A 40 -0.73 -7.64 6.01
C GLY A 40 0.59 -7.34 5.31
N TRP A 41 0.66 -7.52 3.98
CA TRP A 41 1.79 -7.10 3.17
C TRP A 41 2.04 -5.58 3.19
N SER A 42 0.98 -4.75 3.23
CA SER A 42 1.15 -3.31 3.07
C SER A 42 1.89 -2.69 4.26
N ILE A 43 1.56 -3.12 5.49
CA ILE A 43 2.19 -2.58 6.70
C ILE A 43 3.68 -2.94 6.79
N THR A 44 4.09 -4.16 6.41
CA THR A 44 5.52 -4.53 6.41
C THR A 44 6.31 -3.74 5.36
N VAL A 45 5.73 -3.54 4.17
CA VAL A 45 6.31 -2.70 3.11
C VAL A 45 6.51 -1.26 3.60
N GLU A 46 5.53 -0.68 4.29
CA GLU A 46 5.63 0.66 4.88
C GLU A 46 6.72 0.73 5.96
N MET A 47 6.81 -0.27 6.85
CA MET A 47 7.83 -0.30 7.90
C MET A 47 9.24 -0.40 7.30
N PHE A 48 9.44 -1.20 6.25
CA PHE A 48 10.72 -1.26 5.55
C PHE A 48 11.07 0.07 4.88
N PHE A 49 10.08 0.77 4.31
CA PHE A 49 10.30 2.11 3.78
C PHE A 49 10.72 3.08 4.90
N TYR A 50 10.06 3.07 6.06
CA TYR A 50 10.39 3.98 7.15
C TYR A 50 11.79 3.76 7.74
N VAL A 51 12.27 2.52 7.78
CA VAL A 51 13.66 2.21 8.14
C VAL A 51 14.64 2.87 7.16
N LEU A 52 14.33 2.83 5.86
CA LEU A 52 15.17 3.44 4.83
C LEU A 52 14.97 4.96 4.71
N PHE A 53 13.83 5.48 5.16
CA PHE A 53 13.40 6.86 4.93
C PHE A 53 14.41 7.88 5.46
N ALA A 54 14.97 7.66 6.66
CA ALA A 54 15.96 8.58 7.24
C ALA A 54 17.23 8.71 6.36
N PHE A 55 17.64 7.62 5.70
CA PHE A 55 18.75 7.64 4.75
C PHE A 55 18.35 8.29 3.43
N LEU A 56 17.19 7.93 2.88
CA LEU A 56 16.67 8.49 1.63
C LEU A 56 16.48 10.01 1.73
N PHE A 57 15.95 10.49 2.85
CA PHE A 57 15.75 11.91 3.11
C PHE A 57 17.06 12.71 3.06
N LYS A 58 18.16 12.14 3.57
CA LYS A 58 19.50 12.77 3.51
C LYS A 58 20.15 12.72 2.13
N LYS A 59 19.69 11.85 1.23
CA LYS A 59 20.32 11.63 -0.08
C LYS A 59 19.55 12.24 -1.24
N ILE A 60 18.24 12.38 -1.09
CA ILE A 60 17.35 12.88 -2.13
C ILE A 60 16.97 14.32 -1.80
N GLU A 61 17.78 15.24 -2.29
CA GLU A 61 17.66 16.68 -1.99
C GLU A 61 17.01 17.48 -3.14
N SER A 62 16.76 16.83 -4.28
CA SER A 62 16.15 17.43 -5.46
C SER A 62 15.22 16.47 -6.20
N ILE A 63 14.32 17.02 -7.02
CA ILE A 63 13.49 16.22 -7.94
C ILE A 63 14.34 15.36 -8.88
N ASN A 64 15.50 15.84 -9.33
CA ASN A 64 16.36 15.08 -10.20
C ASN A 64 16.97 13.86 -9.49
N SER A 65 17.40 14.02 -8.23
CA SER A 65 17.79 12.86 -7.40
C SER A 65 16.61 11.93 -7.10
N GLY A 66 15.39 12.47 -6.98
CA GLY A 66 14.16 11.67 -6.84
C GLY A 66 13.88 10.81 -8.08
N VAL A 67 14.03 11.36 -9.28
CA VAL A 67 13.92 10.62 -10.54
C VAL A 67 15.06 9.61 -10.71
N MET A 68 16.28 9.94 -10.28
CA MET A 68 17.39 8.97 -10.25
C MET A 68 17.07 7.80 -9.32
N PHE A 69 16.52 8.08 -8.13
CA PHE A 69 16.07 7.05 -7.21
C PHE A 69 14.93 6.21 -7.80
N LEU A 70 13.92 6.83 -8.44
CA LEU A 70 12.87 6.10 -9.16
C LEU A 70 13.47 5.14 -10.20
N ASN A 71 14.36 5.62 -11.06
CA ASN A 71 15.02 4.78 -12.06
C ASN A 71 15.81 3.62 -11.43
N PHE A 72 16.53 3.89 -10.33
CA PHE A 72 17.22 2.84 -9.58
C PHE A 72 16.22 1.81 -9.05
N THR A 73 15.11 2.23 -8.44
CA THR A 73 14.11 1.31 -7.88
C THR A 73 13.39 0.50 -8.97
N LEU A 74 13.14 1.07 -10.15
CA LEU A 74 12.58 0.38 -11.31
C LEU A 74 13.53 -0.68 -11.87
N LEU A 75 14.82 -0.34 -11.99
CA LEU A 75 15.84 -1.29 -12.44
C LEU A 75 16.04 -2.40 -11.40
N PHE A 76 16.12 -2.03 -10.12
CA PHE A 76 16.29 -2.96 -9.02
C PHE A 76 15.13 -3.95 -8.94
N LYS A 77 13.88 -3.44 -9.02
CA LYS A 77 12.67 -4.25 -9.13
C LYS A 77 12.77 -5.21 -10.32
N LEU A 78 13.06 -4.70 -11.51
CA LEU A 78 13.12 -5.50 -12.74
C LEU A 78 14.12 -6.65 -12.62
N VAL A 79 15.36 -6.36 -12.21
CA VAL A 79 16.41 -7.36 -12.06
C VAL A 79 16.04 -8.43 -11.03
N LEU A 80 15.55 -8.01 -9.86
CA LEU A 80 15.12 -8.94 -8.82
C LEU A 80 13.93 -9.78 -9.26
N GLN A 81 12.95 -9.16 -9.90
CA GLN A 81 11.75 -9.84 -10.36
C GLN A 81 12.11 -10.92 -11.38
N GLU A 82 12.92 -10.61 -12.39
CA GLU A 82 13.38 -11.60 -13.37
C GLU A 82 14.12 -12.74 -12.66
N PHE A 83 15.09 -12.43 -11.79
CA PHE A 83 15.82 -13.44 -11.03
C PHE A 83 14.91 -14.36 -10.20
N LEU A 84 13.97 -13.78 -9.44
CA LEU A 84 13.08 -14.53 -8.55
C LEU A 84 12.02 -15.34 -9.31
N GLN A 85 11.59 -14.87 -10.48
CA GLN A 85 10.62 -15.60 -11.30
C GLN A 85 11.17 -16.89 -11.92
N TYR A 86 12.50 -16.99 -12.12
CA TYR A 86 13.15 -18.21 -12.61
C TYR A 86 13.63 -19.15 -11.49
N GLY A 87 13.77 -18.65 -10.25
CA GLY A 87 14.42 -19.39 -9.17
C GLY A 87 13.61 -20.53 -8.52
N ASN A 88 12.31 -20.70 -8.83
CA ASN A 88 11.44 -21.78 -8.30
C ASN A 88 11.69 -22.14 -6.83
N PHE A 89 11.81 -21.14 -5.95
CA PHE A 89 12.23 -21.35 -4.55
C PHE A 89 11.17 -22.03 -3.68
N ILE A 90 9.89 -22.01 -4.12
CA ILE A 90 8.78 -22.70 -3.45
C ILE A 90 7.97 -23.46 -4.49
N SER A 91 7.45 -24.63 -4.10
CA SER A 91 6.66 -25.52 -4.97
C SER A 91 5.34 -24.91 -5.45
N ASN A 92 4.73 -24.05 -4.65
CA ASN A 92 3.50 -23.36 -5.01
C ASN A 92 3.81 -22.06 -5.78
N SER A 93 3.71 -22.13 -7.10
CA SER A 93 3.96 -21.03 -8.03
C SER A 93 3.01 -19.84 -7.84
N TYR A 94 1.77 -20.08 -7.41
CA TYR A 94 0.78 -19.04 -7.19
C TYR A 94 1.19 -18.11 -6.04
N LEU A 95 1.51 -18.69 -4.87
CA LEU A 95 1.94 -17.93 -3.70
C LEU A 95 3.27 -17.21 -3.92
N TRP A 96 4.16 -17.85 -4.68
CA TRP A 96 5.42 -17.23 -5.06
C TRP A 96 5.18 -16.00 -5.95
N GLY A 97 4.25 -16.09 -6.91
CA GLY A 97 3.80 -14.95 -7.71
C GLY A 97 3.19 -13.83 -6.86
N GLU A 98 2.30 -14.17 -5.92
CA GLU A 98 1.72 -13.17 -4.99
C GLU A 98 2.79 -12.50 -4.12
N PHE A 99 3.76 -13.26 -3.63
CA PHE A 99 4.87 -12.69 -2.87
C PHE A 99 5.67 -11.69 -3.71
N ILE A 100 6.08 -12.07 -4.93
CA ILE A 100 6.81 -11.17 -5.85
C ILE A 100 5.94 -9.96 -6.24
N PHE A 101 4.62 -10.10 -6.24
CA PHE A 101 3.73 -8.96 -6.47
C PHE A 101 3.75 -7.98 -5.29
N TYR A 102 3.65 -8.46 -4.04
CA TYR A 102 3.49 -7.60 -2.85
C TYR A 102 4.78 -7.17 -2.15
N TYR A 103 5.87 -7.92 -2.28
CA TYR A 103 7.10 -7.67 -1.53
C TYR A 103 7.71 -6.28 -1.78
N PHE A 104 8.50 -5.82 -0.83
CA PHE A 104 8.98 -4.45 -0.76
C PHE A 104 9.65 -3.91 -2.03
N PRO A 105 10.59 -4.61 -2.70
CA PRO A 105 11.16 -4.16 -3.96
C PRO A 105 10.14 -3.88 -5.07
N SER A 106 9.04 -4.62 -5.15
CA SER A 106 7.97 -4.37 -6.14
C SER A 106 7.22 -3.06 -5.90
N GLN A 107 7.12 -2.66 -4.63
CA GLN A 107 6.36 -1.48 -4.18
C GLN A 107 7.25 -0.24 -4.04
N LEU A 108 8.56 -0.40 -3.93
CA LEU A 108 9.54 0.67 -3.76
C LEU A 108 9.46 1.80 -4.82
N PRO A 109 9.20 1.53 -6.11
CA PRO A 109 8.99 2.59 -7.11
C PRO A 109 7.82 3.52 -6.78
N ILE A 110 6.78 3.05 -6.09
CA ILE A 110 5.63 3.88 -5.69
C ILE A 110 6.06 4.89 -4.62
N PHE A 111 6.91 4.49 -3.67
CA PHE A 111 7.49 5.43 -2.71
C PHE A 111 8.38 6.47 -3.38
N ALA A 112 9.17 6.08 -4.39
CA ALA A 112 9.96 7.02 -5.18
C ALA A 112 9.07 8.04 -5.91
N LEU A 113 7.93 7.61 -6.46
CA LEU A 113 6.90 8.51 -7.01
C LEU A 113 6.34 9.48 -5.95
N GLY A 114 6.11 9.01 -4.72
CA GLY A 114 5.70 9.86 -3.60
C GLY A 114 6.74 10.94 -3.24
N ILE A 115 8.03 10.61 -3.29
CA ILE A 115 9.12 11.58 -3.09
C ILE A 115 9.16 12.62 -4.23
N ILE A 116 8.94 12.20 -5.48
CA ILE A 116 8.83 13.14 -6.61
C ILE A 116 7.62 14.05 -6.45
N LEU A 117 6.49 13.50 -6.02
CA LEU A 117 5.26 14.25 -5.75
C LEU A 117 5.52 15.37 -4.74
N TYR A 118 6.27 15.11 -3.67
CA TYR A 118 6.67 16.13 -2.69
C TYR A 118 7.31 17.35 -3.37
N PHE A 119 8.34 17.15 -4.19
CA PHE A 119 9.02 18.27 -4.88
C PHE A 119 8.12 19.01 -5.87
N LEU A 120 7.18 18.31 -6.50
CA LEU A 120 6.23 18.91 -7.44
C LEU A 120 5.13 19.71 -6.75
N ILE A 121 4.71 19.30 -5.55
CA ILE A 121 3.78 20.06 -4.71
C ILE A 121 4.48 21.32 -4.17
N GLU A 122 5.72 21.19 -3.69
CA GLU A 122 6.51 22.31 -3.16
C GLU A 122 6.74 23.40 -4.22
N ASN A 123 7.20 23.00 -5.41
CA ASN A 123 7.33 23.92 -6.54
C ASN A 123 7.12 23.17 -7.87
N PRO A 124 6.00 23.40 -8.57
CA PRO A 124 5.71 22.73 -9.85
C PRO A 124 6.75 22.97 -10.94
N ASN A 125 7.52 24.07 -10.88
CA ASN A 125 8.59 24.35 -11.84
C ASN A 125 9.81 23.43 -11.68
N ASN A 126 9.90 22.69 -10.55
CA ASN A 126 10.96 21.72 -10.32
C ASN A 126 11.03 20.67 -11.44
N ILE A 127 9.92 20.36 -12.13
CA ILE A 127 9.92 19.43 -13.27
C ILE A 127 10.97 19.79 -14.34
N LYS A 128 11.26 21.09 -14.53
CA LYS A 128 12.26 21.59 -15.49
C LYS A 128 13.70 21.28 -15.08
N LEU A 129 13.93 20.96 -13.80
CA LEU A 129 15.24 20.61 -13.24
C LEU A 129 15.60 19.14 -13.43
N VAL A 130 14.67 18.31 -13.92
CA VAL A 130 14.92 16.91 -14.23
C VAL A 130 15.84 16.84 -15.46
N LYS A 131 17.02 16.22 -15.32
CA LYS A 131 17.96 16.08 -16.42
C LYS A 131 17.37 15.17 -17.50
N THR A 132 17.46 15.58 -18.77
CA THR A 132 16.92 14.84 -19.92
C THR A 132 17.36 13.37 -19.95
N LYS A 133 18.61 13.06 -19.57
CA LYS A 133 19.11 11.69 -19.49
C LYS A 133 18.32 10.81 -18.49
N ASN A 134 17.92 11.38 -17.35
CA ASN A 134 17.19 10.66 -16.31
C ASN A 134 15.74 10.44 -16.74
N LEU A 135 15.15 11.42 -17.41
CA LEU A 135 13.82 11.29 -18.01
C LEU A 135 13.82 10.26 -19.15
N ALA A 136 14.79 10.30 -20.05
CA ALA A 136 14.95 9.33 -21.13
C ALA A 136 15.11 7.91 -20.58
N PHE A 137 15.93 7.74 -19.53
CA PHE A 137 16.10 6.45 -18.88
C PHE A 137 14.81 5.94 -18.24
N PHE A 138 14.01 6.82 -17.61
CA PHE A 138 12.68 6.46 -17.11
C PHE A 138 11.76 5.97 -18.23
N VAL A 139 11.70 6.70 -19.36
CA VAL A 139 10.87 6.35 -20.52
C VAL A 139 11.28 4.99 -21.11
N ILE A 140 12.58 4.66 -21.12
CA ILE A 140 13.08 3.37 -21.58
C ILE A 140 12.76 2.26 -20.58
N LEU A 141 12.94 2.50 -19.28
CA LEU A 141 12.71 1.50 -18.23
C LEU A 141 11.24 1.15 -18.05
N LEU A 142 10.32 2.10 -18.26
CA LEU A 142 8.90 1.92 -18.02
C LEU A 142 8.27 0.74 -18.79
N PRO A 143 8.41 0.62 -20.13
CA PRO A 143 7.86 -0.52 -20.86
C PRO A 143 8.57 -1.84 -20.52
N LEU A 144 9.83 -1.80 -20.07
CA LEU A 144 10.56 -3.01 -19.64
C LEU A 144 9.98 -3.62 -18.35
N GLN A 145 9.17 -2.88 -17.58
CA GLN A 145 8.51 -3.39 -16.37
C GLN A 145 7.43 -4.43 -16.65
N ILE A 146 7.05 -4.63 -17.91
CA ILE A 146 6.19 -5.73 -18.35
C ILE A 146 6.89 -7.09 -18.12
N GLY A 147 8.23 -7.09 -18.03
CA GLY A 147 9.04 -8.28 -17.79
C GLY A 147 9.07 -9.25 -18.98
N SER A 148 9.85 -10.32 -18.85
CA SER A 148 10.05 -11.33 -19.90
C SER A 148 8.79 -12.14 -20.22
N LYS A 149 7.90 -12.33 -19.23
CA LYS A 149 6.65 -13.09 -19.38
C LYS A 149 5.45 -12.28 -19.90
N PHE A 150 5.66 -11.01 -20.25
CA PHE A 150 4.60 -10.09 -20.64
C PHE A 150 3.46 -9.97 -19.63
N ASP A 151 3.79 -9.92 -18.34
CA ASP A 151 2.80 -9.82 -17.28
C ASP A 151 2.53 -8.36 -16.92
N PHE A 152 1.39 -7.85 -17.42
CA PHE A 152 0.93 -6.48 -17.17
C PHE A 152 0.61 -6.20 -15.71
N LEU A 153 0.41 -7.22 -14.86
CA LEU A 153 0.09 -7.03 -13.45
C LEU A 153 1.17 -6.21 -12.73
N TYR A 154 2.44 -6.42 -13.05
CA TYR A 154 3.54 -5.72 -12.39
C TYR A 154 3.72 -4.27 -12.85
N LEU A 155 3.32 -3.95 -14.08
CA LEU A 155 3.30 -2.58 -14.61
C LEU A 155 2.14 -1.78 -13.99
N ASN A 156 1.02 -2.44 -13.67
CA ASN A 156 -0.18 -1.78 -13.15
C ASN A 156 0.10 -0.95 -11.90
N HIS A 157 0.93 -1.45 -10.97
CA HIS A 157 1.33 -0.70 -9.77
C HIS A 157 1.94 0.66 -10.09
N ILE A 158 2.80 0.72 -11.10
CA ILE A 158 3.50 1.94 -11.50
C ILE A 158 2.53 2.88 -12.21
N ILE A 159 1.69 2.35 -13.10
CA ILE A 159 0.65 3.13 -13.79
C ILE A 159 -0.30 3.76 -12.77
N PHE A 160 -0.85 2.98 -11.84
CA PHE A 160 -1.71 3.51 -10.79
C PHE A 160 -0.96 4.50 -9.90
N GLY A 161 0.31 4.25 -9.57
CA GLY A 161 1.16 5.20 -8.85
C GLY A 161 1.26 6.55 -9.58
N ILE A 162 1.52 6.54 -10.89
CA ILE A 162 1.58 7.76 -11.71
C ILE A 162 0.22 8.46 -11.75
N ILE A 163 -0.88 7.71 -11.92
CA ILE A 163 -2.25 8.25 -11.88
C ILE A 163 -2.50 8.95 -10.53
N PHE A 164 -2.12 8.32 -9.42
CA PHE A 164 -2.28 8.91 -8.08
C PHE A 164 -1.39 10.13 -7.86
N VAL A 165 -0.16 10.17 -8.41
CA VAL A 165 0.67 11.39 -8.41
C VAL A 165 -0.02 12.52 -9.14
N VAL A 166 -0.52 12.28 -10.36
CA VAL A 166 -1.25 13.28 -11.14
C VAL A 166 -2.49 13.74 -10.39
N PHE A 167 -3.27 12.80 -9.84
CA PHE A 167 -4.46 13.09 -9.05
C PHE A 167 -4.13 13.96 -7.83
N ALA A 168 -3.08 13.62 -7.08
CA ALA A 168 -2.64 14.40 -5.92
C ALA A 168 -2.15 15.81 -6.30
N LEU A 169 -1.48 15.97 -7.45
CA LEU A 169 -1.08 17.29 -7.97
C LEU A 169 -2.26 18.15 -8.43
N VAL A 170 -3.31 17.52 -8.97
CA VAL A 170 -4.54 18.23 -9.33
C VAL A 170 -5.27 18.67 -8.06
N LEU A 171 -5.31 17.79 -7.05
CA LEU A 171 -5.91 18.06 -5.75
C LEU A 171 -5.19 19.18 -5.00
N SER A 172 -3.85 19.18 -4.98
CA SER A 172 -3.04 20.21 -4.30
C SER A 172 -3.22 21.61 -4.88
N LYS A 173 -3.62 21.70 -6.16
CA LYS A 173 -3.94 22.97 -6.85
C LYS A 173 -5.38 23.45 -6.60
N GLY A 174 -6.16 22.78 -5.76
CA GLY A 174 -7.54 23.17 -5.46
C GLY A 174 -8.52 23.00 -6.63
N LYS A 175 -8.20 22.14 -7.61
CA LYS A 175 -9.09 21.92 -8.78
C LYS A 175 -10.26 20.98 -8.50
N LEU A 176 -10.22 20.25 -7.38
CA LEU A 176 -11.22 19.25 -7.00
C LEU A 176 -11.90 19.60 -5.66
N ASN A 177 -12.42 20.82 -5.57
CA ASN A 177 -13.01 21.36 -4.32
C ASN A 177 -14.14 20.51 -3.72
N PHE A 178 -14.81 19.67 -4.53
CA PHE A 178 -15.82 18.75 -4.02
C PHE A 178 -15.22 17.66 -3.11
N LEU A 179 -13.96 17.27 -3.33
CA LEU A 179 -13.22 16.33 -2.47
C LEU A 179 -12.71 16.99 -1.19
N SER A 180 -12.68 18.31 -1.15
CA SER A 180 -12.34 19.07 0.06
C SER A 180 -13.53 19.28 0.99
N LYS A 181 -14.73 18.80 0.62
CA LYS A 181 -15.93 18.82 1.48
C LYS A 181 -15.70 17.97 2.73
N PRO A 182 -16.23 18.36 3.90
CA PRO A 182 -15.83 17.81 5.22
C PRO A 182 -15.94 16.30 5.37
N ILE A 183 -16.83 15.64 4.62
CA ILE A 183 -17.02 14.19 4.68
C ILE A 183 -15.79 13.44 4.18
N ILE A 184 -15.16 13.88 3.09
CA ILE A 184 -14.05 13.15 2.46
C ILE A 184 -12.78 13.22 3.33
N PRO A 185 -12.32 14.39 3.83
CA PRO A 185 -11.23 14.45 4.81
C PRO A 185 -11.54 13.72 6.11
N TYR A 186 -12.81 13.70 6.55
CA TYR A 186 -13.20 12.92 7.73
C TYR A 186 -13.00 11.42 7.50
N ILE A 187 -13.48 10.88 6.37
CA ILE A 187 -13.23 9.48 6.00
C ILE A 187 -11.73 9.21 5.88
N GLY A 188 -10.97 10.14 5.28
CA GLY A 188 -9.51 10.07 5.21
C GLY A 188 -8.86 10.01 6.60
N LYS A 189 -9.34 10.79 7.56
CA LYS A 189 -8.85 10.82 8.95
C LYS A 189 -9.06 9.50 9.69
N ILE A 190 -10.15 8.79 9.42
CA ILE A 190 -10.44 7.46 10.02
C ILE A 190 -10.07 6.29 9.11
N SER A 191 -9.37 6.55 8.00
CA SER A 191 -9.11 5.55 6.95
C SER A 191 -8.31 4.35 7.44
N PHE A 192 -7.36 4.55 8.35
CA PHE A 192 -6.60 3.47 8.98
C PHE A 192 -7.52 2.54 9.80
N SER A 193 -8.42 3.11 10.61
CA SER A 193 -9.42 2.33 11.33
C SER A 193 -10.34 1.57 10.37
N ILE A 194 -10.78 2.21 9.27
CA ILE A 194 -11.59 1.55 8.22
C ILE A 194 -10.83 0.36 7.62
N TYR A 195 -9.55 0.53 7.30
CA TYR A 195 -8.71 -0.53 6.75
C TYR A 195 -8.63 -1.75 7.68
N ILE A 196 -8.57 -1.58 9.00
CA ILE A 196 -8.58 -2.74 9.91
C ILE A 196 -9.99 -3.34 10.02
N ILE A 197 -10.99 -2.49 10.21
CA ILE A 197 -12.33 -2.92 10.61
C ILE A 197 -13.11 -3.53 9.44
N HIS A 198 -12.86 -3.13 8.19
CA HIS A 198 -13.63 -3.65 7.06
C HIS A 198 -13.49 -5.17 6.90
N PHE A 199 -12.33 -5.77 7.22
CA PHE A 199 -12.16 -7.23 7.22
C PHE A 199 -13.08 -7.90 8.26
N ILE A 200 -13.18 -7.32 9.45
CA ILE A 200 -14.06 -7.82 10.52
C ILE A 200 -15.52 -7.70 10.07
N VAL A 201 -15.89 -6.56 9.48
CA VAL A 201 -17.24 -6.31 8.95
C VAL A 201 -17.60 -7.31 7.85
N ILE A 202 -16.69 -7.59 6.91
CA ILE A 202 -16.89 -8.58 5.85
C ILE A 202 -17.20 -9.95 6.46
N VAL A 203 -16.38 -10.41 7.42
CA VAL A 203 -16.57 -11.73 8.07
C VAL A 203 -17.87 -11.75 8.87
N TRP A 204 -18.20 -10.67 9.56
CA TRP A 204 -19.42 -10.57 10.36
C TRP A 204 -20.69 -10.60 9.49
N LEU A 205 -20.73 -9.80 8.42
CA LEU A 205 -21.85 -9.81 7.46
C LEU A 205 -21.99 -11.18 6.78
N ALA A 206 -20.86 -11.82 6.44
CA ALA A 206 -20.84 -13.15 5.83
C ALA A 206 -21.48 -14.20 6.74
N ARG A 207 -21.11 -14.20 8.01
CA ARG A 207 -21.66 -15.13 9.02
C ARG A 207 -23.13 -14.86 9.33
N SER A 208 -23.56 -13.60 9.15
CA SER A 208 -24.94 -13.18 9.37
C SER A 208 -25.81 -13.36 8.12
N TYR A 209 -25.28 -13.93 7.03
CA TYR A 209 -25.96 -14.09 5.74
C TYR A 209 -26.43 -12.76 5.09
N LEU A 210 -25.82 -11.63 5.49
CA LEU A 210 -26.11 -10.28 4.99
C LEU A 210 -25.13 -9.85 3.90
N ILE A 211 -24.92 -10.73 2.92
CA ILE A 211 -24.04 -10.48 1.77
C ILE A 211 -24.76 -10.70 0.45
N ASP A 212 -25.74 -11.61 0.39
CA ASP A 212 -26.47 -11.93 -0.83
C ASP A 212 -27.90 -11.41 -0.78
N PHE A 213 -28.15 -10.33 -1.52
CA PHE A 213 -29.44 -9.64 -1.52
C PHE A 213 -30.27 -9.91 -2.77
N CYS A 214 -29.60 -10.12 -3.91
CA CYS A 214 -30.28 -10.31 -5.18
C CYS A 214 -29.42 -11.09 -6.18
N ASN A 215 -30.08 -11.72 -7.17
CA ASN A 215 -29.42 -12.49 -8.22
C ASN A 215 -28.68 -11.62 -9.26
N ASN A 216 -28.99 -10.32 -9.34
CA ASN A 216 -28.26 -9.42 -10.23
C ASN A 216 -26.89 -9.08 -9.61
N GLY A 217 -25.81 -9.50 -10.28
CA GLY A 217 -24.44 -9.37 -9.75
C GLY A 217 -24.00 -7.93 -9.47
N LEU A 218 -24.35 -6.96 -10.34
CA LEU A 218 -23.96 -5.55 -10.16
C LEU A 218 -24.70 -4.88 -9.01
N ILE A 219 -26.01 -5.14 -8.91
CA ILE A 219 -26.83 -4.62 -7.81
C ILE A 219 -26.36 -5.24 -6.49
N ASN A 220 -26.12 -6.55 -6.46
CA ASN A 220 -25.62 -7.24 -5.28
C ASN A 220 -24.25 -6.69 -4.84
N LEU A 221 -23.33 -6.47 -5.79
CA LEU A 221 -22.03 -5.85 -5.51
C LEU A 221 -22.17 -4.44 -4.93
N SER A 222 -23.05 -3.63 -5.50
CA SER A 222 -23.29 -2.25 -5.03
C SER A 222 -23.86 -2.24 -3.61
N LEU A 223 -24.85 -3.09 -3.33
CA LEU A 223 -25.44 -3.22 -1.99
C LEU A 223 -24.41 -3.70 -0.97
N ARG A 224 -23.64 -4.75 -1.30
CA ARG A 224 -22.55 -5.24 -0.46
C ARG A 224 -21.53 -4.15 -0.16
N PHE A 225 -21.08 -3.43 -1.18
CA PHE A 225 -20.09 -2.36 -1.04
C PHE A 225 -20.61 -1.25 -0.11
N ILE A 226 -21.84 -0.78 -0.33
CA ILE A 226 -22.46 0.27 0.48
C ILE A 226 -22.61 -0.20 1.94
N LEU A 227 -23.05 -1.43 2.17
CA LEU A 227 -23.21 -1.97 3.52
C LEU A 227 -21.87 -2.11 4.24
N ILE A 228 -20.89 -2.76 3.61
CA ILE A 228 -19.55 -2.93 4.18
C ILE A 228 -18.96 -1.55 4.50
N LEU A 229 -19.03 -0.59 3.57
CA LEU A 229 -18.50 0.74 3.76
C LEU A 229 -19.20 1.48 4.91
N SER A 230 -20.54 1.42 4.97
CA SER A 230 -21.33 2.10 6.00
C SER A 230 -21.03 1.57 7.39
N PHE A 231 -21.04 0.24 7.58
CA PHE A 231 -20.69 -0.38 8.86
C PHE A 231 -19.22 -0.13 9.23
N SER A 232 -18.31 -0.17 8.25
CA SER A 232 -16.89 0.11 8.50
C SER A 232 -16.69 1.55 8.95
N ILE A 233 -17.34 2.54 8.32
CA ILE A 233 -17.27 3.96 8.74
C ILE A 233 -17.86 4.15 10.14
N LEU A 234 -19.00 3.50 10.43
CA LEU A 234 -19.67 3.62 11.72
C LEU A 234 -18.78 3.09 12.85
N ILE A 235 -18.34 1.83 12.74
CA ILE A 235 -17.52 1.20 13.78
C ILE A 235 -16.16 1.91 13.86
N SER A 236 -15.55 2.28 12.74
CA SER A 236 -14.28 3.02 12.72
C SER A 236 -14.39 4.40 13.36
N THR A 237 -15.53 5.08 13.21
CA THR A 237 -15.77 6.35 13.91
C THR A 237 -15.80 6.15 15.41
N LEU A 238 -16.42 5.08 15.90
CA LEU A 238 -16.48 4.76 17.32
C LEU A 238 -15.10 4.41 17.86
N THR A 239 -14.37 3.50 17.21
CA THR A 239 -13.02 3.11 17.64
C THR A 239 -12.03 4.27 17.56
N TYR A 240 -12.13 5.11 16.52
CA TYR A 240 -11.32 6.31 16.38
C TYR A 240 -11.48 7.25 17.57
N ARG A 241 -12.73 7.53 17.98
CA ARG A 241 -13.01 8.46 19.09
C ARG A 241 -12.74 7.86 20.47
N LEU A 242 -13.02 6.57 20.65
CA LEU A 242 -12.96 5.91 21.96
C LEU A 242 -11.60 5.31 22.29
N ILE A 243 -10.80 4.97 21.27
CA ILE A 243 -9.53 4.27 21.46
C ILE A 243 -8.39 5.11 20.90
N GLU A 244 -8.46 5.49 19.62
CA GLU A 244 -7.33 6.13 18.94
C GLU A 244 -7.02 7.52 19.49
N ILE A 245 -8.02 8.41 19.59
CA ILE A 245 -7.82 9.77 20.11
C ILE A 245 -7.32 9.75 21.58
N PRO A 246 -7.92 8.99 22.52
CA PRO A 246 -7.42 8.94 23.89
C PRO A 246 -5.96 8.46 23.99
N LEU A 247 -5.58 7.43 23.23
CA LEU A 247 -4.21 6.93 23.22
C LEU A 247 -3.23 7.95 22.64
N GLN A 248 -3.59 8.65 21.56
CA GLN A 248 -2.78 9.72 20.98
C GLN A 248 -2.58 10.86 22.00
N ASN A 249 -3.64 11.27 22.69
CA ASN A 249 -3.56 12.33 23.72
C ASN A 249 -2.68 11.91 24.91
N LEU A 250 -2.76 10.64 25.35
CA LEU A 250 -1.90 10.10 26.39
C LEU A 250 -0.42 10.10 25.97
N ALA A 251 -0.12 9.66 24.75
CA ALA A 251 1.24 9.65 24.21
C ALA A 251 1.83 11.08 24.11
N GLN A 252 1.07 12.05 23.62
CA GLN A 252 1.51 13.45 23.52
C GLN A 252 1.76 14.09 24.90
N LYS A 253 0.92 13.78 25.89
CA LYS A 253 1.09 14.27 27.26
C LYS A 253 2.39 13.76 27.91
N ASN A 254 2.80 12.53 27.63
CA ASN A 254 4.06 11.99 28.14
C ASN A 254 5.27 12.62 27.43
N TYR A 255 5.22 12.75 26.10
CA TYR A 255 6.29 13.40 25.32
C TYR A 255 6.56 14.86 25.71
N SER A 256 5.53 15.61 26.10
CA SER A 256 5.66 17.01 26.54
C SER A 256 6.19 17.17 27.97
N LYS A 257 6.08 16.13 28.81
CA LYS A 257 6.70 16.11 30.14
C LYS A 257 8.20 15.85 30.08
N ASP A 258 8.65 14.99 29.16
CA ASP A 258 10.08 14.63 29.01
C ASP A 258 10.95 15.74 28.40
N ARG A 259 10.33 16.84 27.91
CA ARG A 259 11.04 18.03 27.39
C ARG A 259 11.12 19.20 28.38
N LYS A 260 10.61 19.05 29.60
CA LYS A 260 10.76 20.03 30.69
C LYS A 260 11.80 19.56 31.69
#